data_AF-A0A537SU81-F1
#
_entry.id   AF-A0A537SU81-F1
#
_cell.length_a   1.000
_cell.length_b   1.000
_cell.length_c   1.000
_cell.angle_alpha   90.00
_cell.angle_beta   90.00
_cell.angle_gamma   90.00
#
_symmetry.space_group_name_H-M   'P 1'
#
loop_
_entity.id
_entity.type
_entity.pdbx_description
1 polymer ?
#
loop_
_entity_poly.entity_id
_entity_poly.type
_entity_poly.pdbx_seq_one_letter_code
_entity_poly.pdbx_strand_id
1 'polypeptide(L)'
;MKYSAALLILLAQFFVVPAFAKTPYDGTWEVAVVTKAGTCESQARYRLTVQDGKVFGPGDVSGRVTNDGYVRVSIGGSHANGQLESRVGSGRWNAASSGAPCSGKWTAIRE
;
A
#
# COMPACT_ATOMS: atom_id res chain seq x y z
N MET A 1 -35.27 -62.15 10.18
CA MET A 1 -34.47 -61.37 9.22
C MET A 1 -34.96 -59.92 9.25
N LYS A 2 -34.16 -58.98 9.77
CA LYS A 2 -34.46 -57.53 9.74
C LYS A 2 -33.14 -56.81 9.52
N TYR A 3 -32.94 -56.23 8.33
CA TYR A 3 -31.79 -55.38 8.03
C TYR A 3 -32.23 -53.93 8.18
N SER A 4 -31.75 -53.24 9.22
CA SER A 4 -31.89 -51.80 9.35
C SER A 4 -30.82 -51.13 8.50
N ALA A 5 -31.24 -50.46 7.43
CA ALA A 5 -30.37 -49.58 6.64
C ALA A 5 -30.22 -48.25 7.37
N ALA A 6 -29.04 -47.98 7.93
CA ALA A 6 -28.70 -46.68 8.50
C ALA A 6 -28.21 -45.76 7.38
N LEU A 7 -28.95 -44.69 7.12
CA LEU A 7 -28.61 -43.66 6.14
C LEU A 7 -27.53 -42.74 6.73
N LEU A 8 -26.30 -42.81 6.23
CA LEU A 8 -25.21 -41.91 6.60
C LEU A 8 -25.34 -40.60 5.82
N ILE A 9 -25.75 -39.52 6.50
CA ILE A 9 -25.77 -38.17 5.95
C ILE A 9 -24.34 -37.62 6.04
N LEU A 10 -23.65 -37.51 4.90
CA LEU A 10 -22.39 -36.78 4.79
C LEU A 10 -22.66 -35.27 4.85
N LEU A 11 -22.30 -34.64 5.97
CA LEU A 11 -22.25 -33.19 6.12
C LEU A 11 -21.04 -32.65 5.34
N ALA A 12 -21.28 -32.08 4.15
CA ALA A 12 -20.25 -31.34 3.43
C ALA A 12 -19.95 -30.02 4.17
N GLN A 13 -18.78 -29.95 4.80
CA GLN A 13 -18.29 -28.73 5.44
C GLN A 13 -17.81 -27.76 4.37
N PHE A 14 -18.58 -26.70 4.10
CA PHE A 14 -18.13 -25.59 3.26
C PHE A 14 -17.09 -24.76 4.02
N PHE A 15 -15.82 -24.90 3.65
CA PHE A 15 -14.78 -23.97 4.09
C PHE A 15 -14.99 -22.63 3.39
N VAL A 16 -15.51 -21.64 4.12
CA VAL A 16 -15.55 -20.25 3.65
C VAL A 16 -14.15 -19.68 3.83
N VAL A 17 -13.40 -19.57 2.74
CA VAL A 17 -12.14 -18.83 2.72
C VAL A 17 -12.44 -17.33 2.69
N PRO A 18 -11.83 -16.52 3.58
CA PRO A 18 -11.96 -15.07 3.49
C PRO A 18 -11.38 -14.57 2.16
N ALA A 19 -12.18 -13.85 1.39
CA ALA A 19 -11.72 -13.17 0.19
C ALA A 19 -11.08 -11.83 0.58
N PHE A 20 -9.79 -11.68 0.32
CA PHE A 20 -9.14 -10.37 0.41
C PHE A 20 -9.61 -9.52 -0.78
N ALA A 21 -10.30 -8.42 -0.51
CA ALA A 21 -10.75 -7.51 -1.55
C ALA A 21 -9.55 -6.74 -2.08
N LYS A 22 -9.13 -7.04 -3.32
CA LYS A 22 -8.03 -6.35 -3.96
C LYS A 22 -8.45 -4.90 -4.28
N THR A 23 -7.69 -3.91 -3.83
CA THR A 23 -7.93 -2.52 -4.25
C THR A 23 -7.41 -2.30 -5.67
N PRO A 24 -7.93 -1.33 -6.45
CA PRO A 24 -7.46 -1.04 -7.81
C PRO A 24 -5.96 -0.75 -7.92
N TYR A 25 -5.36 -0.34 -6.80
CA TYR A 25 -3.96 0.10 -6.71
C TYR A 25 -3.03 -0.93 -6.07
N ASP A 26 -3.55 -2.08 -5.64
CA ASP A 26 -2.72 -3.16 -5.08
C ASP A 26 -1.64 -3.61 -6.08
N GLY A 27 -0.41 -3.80 -5.58
CA GLY A 27 0.77 -4.16 -6.37
C GLY A 27 2.05 -3.51 -5.86
N THR A 28 3.16 -3.78 -6.55
CA THR A 28 4.47 -3.19 -6.26
C THR A 28 4.67 -1.91 -7.06
N TRP A 29 5.16 -0.87 -6.40
CA TRP A 29 5.37 0.46 -6.94
C TRP A 29 6.81 0.89 -6.78
N GLU A 30 7.38 1.39 -7.88
CA GLU A 30 8.65 2.10 -7.90
C GLU A 30 8.37 3.58 -7.70
N VAL A 31 8.82 4.14 -6.57
CA VAL A 31 8.59 5.52 -6.16
C VAL A 31 9.89 6.29 -6.25
N ALA A 32 9.87 7.41 -6.97
CA ALA A 32 10.97 8.36 -7.01
C ALA A 32 10.59 9.64 -6.27
N VAL A 33 11.48 10.11 -5.42
CA VAL A 33 11.32 11.32 -4.60
C VAL A 33 12.37 12.32 -5.04
N VAL A 34 11.97 13.58 -5.20
CA VAL A 34 12.85 14.70 -5.54
C VAL A 34 12.65 15.79 -4.50
N THR A 35 13.74 16.21 -3.87
CA THR A 35 13.78 17.37 -2.96
C THR A 35 13.74 18.65 -3.78
N LYS A 36 12.85 19.58 -3.40
CA LYS A 36 12.72 20.91 -4.03
C LYS A 36 13.10 22.05 -3.09
N ALA A 37 13.05 21.82 -1.78
CA ALA A 37 13.49 22.78 -0.78
C ALA A 37 14.14 22.04 0.40
N GLY A 38 15.13 22.68 1.03
CA GLY A 38 15.95 22.11 2.11
C GLY A 38 17.26 21.52 1.61
N THR A 39 18.06 20.98 2.54
CA THR A 39 19.42 20.47 2.29
C THR A 39 19.50 18.94 2.35
N CYS A 40 18.35 18.25 2.36
CA CYS A 40 18.29 16.79 2.33
C CYS A 40 18.81 16.26 0.99
N GLU A 41 19.01 14.94 0.93
CA GLU A 41 19.33 14.23 -0.30
C GLU A 41 18.43 14.69 -1.46
N SER A 42 19.05 15.00 -2.60
CA SER A 42 18.32 15.63 -3.72
C SER A 42 17.28 14.69 -4.34
N GLN A 43 17.54 13.38 -4.35
CA GLN A 43 16.70 12.36 -4.96
C GLN A 43 16.80 11.04 -4.21
N ALA A 44 15.69 10.33 -4.00
CA ALA A 44 15.64 9.01 -3.41
C ALA A 44 14.68 8.10 -4.17
N ARG A 45 14.87 6.77 -4.08
CA ARG A 45 13.99 5.77 -4.68
C ARG A 45 13.56 4.74 -3.66
N TYR A 46 12.29 4.33 -3.72
CA TYR A 46 11.70 3.35 -2.84
C TYR A 46 10.88 2.35 -3.63
N ARG A 47 10.98 1.09 -3.24
CA ARG A 47 10.10 0.03 -3.71
C ARG A 47 9.08 -0.28 -2.63
N LEU A 48 7.82 0.08 -2.88
CA LEU A 48 6.73 -0.05 -1.92
C LEU A 48 5.67 -1.02 -2.44
N THR A 49 4.95 -1.67 -1.54
CA THR A 49 3.85 -2.57 -1.88
C THR A 49 2.54 -2.01 -1.34
N VAL A 50 1.53 -1.92 -2.20
CA VAL A 50 0.15 -1.68 -1.79
C VAL A 50 -0.57 -3.02 -1.71
N GLN A 51 -1.12 -3.33 -0.55
CA GLN A 51 -1.92 -4.53 -0.33
C GLN A 51 -3.13 -4.18 0.52
N ASP A 52 -4.34 -4.43 0.01
CA ASP A 52 -5.58 -4.04 0.67
C ASP A 52 -5.60 -2.55 1.04
N GLY A 53 -5.08 -1.72 0.12
CA GLY A 53 -4.95 -0.28 0.30
C GLY A 53 -3.99 0.15 1.41
N LYS A 54 -3.24 -0.77 2.05
CA LYS A 54 -2.18 -0.44 3.01
C LYS A 54 -0.83 -0.42 2.31
N VAL A 55 0.02 0.52 2.71
CA VAL A 55 1.36 0.70 2.12
C VAL A 55 2.40 0.04 3.00
N PHE A 56 3.24 -0.79 2.40
CA PHE A 56 4.35 -1.51 3.03
C PHE A 56 5.65 -1.21 2.30
N GLY A 57 6.77 -1.32 3.00
CA GLY A 57 8.11 -1.12 2.44
C GLY A 57 9.20 -1.31 3.48
N PRO A 58 10.47 -1.13 3.11
CA PRO A 58 11.57 -1.18 4.06
C PRO A 58 11.53 0.00 5.04
N GLY A 59 11.83 -0.28 6.31
CA GLY A 59 11.88 0.72 7.37
C GLY A 59 10.51 1.03 8.00
N ASP A 60 10.41 2.19 8.65
CA ASP A 60 9.18 2.66 9.27
C ASP A 60 8.26 3.27 8.20
N VAL A 61 7.45 2.42 7.57
CA VAL A 61 6.44 2.80 6.57
C VAL A 61 5.05 2.57 7.15
N SER A 62 4.22 3.60 7.12
CA SER A 62 2.80 3.48 7.43
C SER A 62 1.99 4.35 6.48
N GLY A 63 0.77 3.93 6.15
CA GLY A 63 -0.05 4.71 5.25
C GLY A 63 -1.05 3.87 4.48
N ARG A 64 -1.87 4.56 3.70
CA ARG A 64 -2.91 3.94 2.89
C ARG A 64 -3.09 4.64 1.55
N VAL A 65 -3.60 3.85 0.61
CA VAL A 65 -4.17 4.26 -0.66
C VAL A 65 -5.66 3.93 -0.59
N THR A 66 -6.48 4.92 -0.84
CA THR A 66 -7.94 4.79 -0.90
C THR A 66 -8.37 4.20 -2.25
N ASN A 67 -9.62 3.73 -2.36
CA ASN A 67 -10.13 3.15 -3.61
C ASN A 67 -10.24 4.16 -4.76
N ASP A 68 -10.36 5.46 -4.46
CA ASP A 68 -10.33 6.55 -5.43
C ASP A 68 -8.89 6.97 -5.78
N GLY A 69 -7.87 6.43 -5.11
CA GLY A 69 -6.45 6.60 -5.45
C GLY A 69 -5.73 7.67 -4.63
N TYR A 70 -6.40 8.29 -3.67
CA TYR A 70 -5.75 9.23 -2.76
C TYR A 70 -4.76 8.52 -1.85
N VAL A 71 -3.55 9.05 -1.78
CA VAL A 71 -2.40 8.52 -1.03
C VAL A 71 -2.16 9.37 0.21
N ARG A 72 -1.97 8.72 1.37
CA ARG A 72 -1.39 9.34 2.57
C ARG A 72 -0.45 8.35 3.24
N VAL A 73 0.83 8.69 3.29
CA VAL A 73 1.91 7.81 3.76
C VAL A 73 2.89 8.58 4.66
N SER A 74 3.49 7.87 5.60
CA SER A 74 4.61 8.29 6.41
C SER A 74 5.77 7.31 6.21
N ILE A 75 6.99 7.82 5.99
CA ILE A 75 8.22 7.04 5.85
C ILE A 75 9.29 7.66 6.76
N GLY A 76 9.68 6.97 7.82
CA GLY A 76 10.71 7.45 8.76
C GLY A 76 10.43 8.84 9.31
N GLY A 77 9.16 9.14 9.64
CA GLY A 77 8.70 10.46 10.09
C GLY A 77 8.46 11.50 8.99
N SER A 78 8.83 11.23 7.73
CA SER A 78 8.46 12.11 6.60
C SER A 78 7.06 11.78 6.09
N HIS A 79 6.27 12.80 5.79
CA HIS A 79 4.90 12.63 5.30
C HIS A 79 4.81 12.86 3.80
N ALA A 80 3.97 12.07 3.12
CA ALA A 80 3.69 12.19 1.71
C ALA A 80 2.20 12.03 1.43
N ASN A 81 1.70 12.81 0.47
CA ASN A 81 0.34 12.70 -0.04
C ASN A 81 0.29 12.94 -1.54
N GLY A 82 -0.74 12.43 -2.20
CA GLY A 82 -0.94 12.61 -3.63
C GLY A 82 -2.01 11.70 -4.18
N GLN A 83 -1.91 11.38 -5.46
CA GLN A 83 -2.93 10.67 -6.20
C GLN A 83 -2.29 9.59 -7.07
N LEU A 84 -2.89 8.40 -7.07
CA LEU A 84 -2.64 7.35 -8.06
C LEU A 84 -3.74 7.39 -9.12
N GLU A 85 -3.33 7.15 -10.36
CA GLU A 85 -4.19 7.03 -11.53
C GLU A 85 -3.72 5.82 -12.34
N SER A 86 -4.52 4.76 -12.38
CA SER A 86 -4.19 3.50 -13.06
C SER A 86 -2.87 2.87 -12.57
N ARG A 87 -1.76 3.05 -13.30
CA ARG A 87 -0.42 2.49 -13.03
C ARG A 87 0.63 3.56 -12.71
N VAL A 88 0.22 4.82 -12.58
CA VAL A 88 1.12 5.94 -12.27
C VAL A 88 0.58 6.74 -11.10
N GLY A 89 1.42 7.57 -10.50
CA GLY A 89 0.98 8.48 -9.45
C GLY A 89 1.99 9.57 -9.18
N SER A 90 1.54 10.61 -8.49
CA SER A 90 2.42 11.68 -8.06
C SER A 90 1.86 12.45 -6.88
N GLY A 91 2.72 13.24 -6.24
CA GLY A 91 2.30 14.09 -5.15
C GLY A 91 3.43 14.91 -4.54
N ARG A 92 3.21 15.29 -3.29
CA ARG A 92 4.15 16.07 -2.48
C ARG A 92 4.57 15.29 -1.25
N TRP A 93 5.73 15.65 -0.73
CA TRP A 93 6.21 15.14 0.52
C TRP A 93 6.88 16.26 1.33
N ASN A 94 6.95 16.05 2.64
CA ASN A 94 7.65 16.90 3.58
C ASN A 94 8.31 16.03 4.66
N ALA A 95 9.59 16.22 4.92
CA ALA A 95 10.26 15.61 6.06
C ALA A 95 9.86 16.35 7.34
N ALA A 96 9.41 15.61 8.35
CA ALA A 96 9.40 16.10 9.72
C ALA A 96 10.68 15.59 10.39
N SER A 97 11.81 16.28 10.19
CA SER A 97 13.00 16.00 10.99
C SER A 97 13.71 17.28 11.43
N SER A 98 14.20 17.22 12.66
CA SER A 98 14.50 18.27 13.64
C SER A 98 15.72 19.17 13.35
N GLY A 99 16.02 19.44 12.08
CA GLY A 99 17.19 20.26 11.72
C GLY A 99 17.01 21.16 10.49
N ALA A 100 16.27 20.70 9.47
CA ALA A 100 15.87 21.53 8.33
C ALA A 100 14.64 20.89 7.64
N PRO A 101 13.50 21.60 7.51
CA PRO A 101 12.34 21.04 6.83
C PRO A 101 12.64 20.88 5.34
N CYS A 102 12.76 19.64 4.88
CA CYS A 102 12.85 19.33 3.46
C CYS A 102 11.47 19.05 2.89
N SER A 103 11.26 19.45 1.64
CA SER A 103 10.03 19.13 0.94
C SER A 103 10.28 18.99 -0.55
N GLY A 104 9.33 18.35 -1.24
CA GLY A 104 9.43 18.21 -2.68
C GLY A 104 8.28 17.45 -3.29
N LYS A 105 8.60 16.74 -4.36
CA LYS A 105 7.62 15.96 -5.14
C LYS A 105 8.03 14.50 -5.18
N TRP A 106 7.03 13.64 -5.37
CA TRP A 106 7.25 12.24 -5.67
C TRP A 106 6.45 11.83 -6.90
N THR A 107 6.93 10.79 -7.58
CA THR A 107 6.25 10.10 -8.68
C THR A 107 6.32 8.61 -8.44
N ALA A 108 5.32 7.86 -8.90
CA ALA A 108 5.29 6.42 -8.78
C ALA A 108 4.87 5.77 -10.10
N ILE A 109 5.41 4.58 -10.37
CA ILE A 109 4.98 3.70 -11.45
C ILE A 109 4.81 2.29 -10.90
N ARG A 110 3.71 1.62 -11.27
CA ARG A 110 3.44 0.23 -10.91
C ARG A 110 4.12 -0.71 -11.90
N GLU A 111 4.74 -1.75 -11.37
CA GLU A 111 5.30 -2.86 -12.17
C GLU A 111 4.26 -3.60 -13.03
#